data_AF-A0A5B2VC91-F1
#
_entry.id   AF-A0A5B2VC91-F1
#
_cell.length_a   1.000
_cell.length_b   1.000
_cell.length_c   1.000
_cell.angle_alpha   90.00
_cell.angle_beta   90.00
_cell.angle_gamma   90.00
#
_symmetry.space_group_name_H-M   'P 1'
#
loop_
_entity.id
_entity.type
_entity.pdbx_description
1 polymer ?
#
loop_
_entity_poly.entity_id
_entity_poly.type
_entity_poly.pdbx_seq_one_letter_code
_entity_poly.pdbx_strand_id
1 'polypeptide(L)'
;MSDATVVPFRSRQPAIAPHRHPRYLMDQVYASGSMPIPADDRQNKIVAALLQGMGLVLIDEIQPDGSAVRLGPGEARVTKARGPWRVVKPETGAGAEGEPDGAAAGATA
;
A
#
# COMPACT_ATOMS: atom_id res chain seq x y z
N MET A 1 -28.89 45.14 10.99
CA MET A 1 -27.50 44.89 11.40
C MET A 1 -27.18 43.48 10.96
N SER A 2 -26.43 43.31 9.87
CA SER A 2 -26.12 41.99 9.32
C SER A 2 -24.91 41.41 10.06
N ASP A 3 -25.11 40.24 10.68
CA ASP A 3 -24.09 39.53 11.45
C ASP A 3 -23.19 38.72 10.49
N ALA A 4 -21.89 39.03 10.46
CA ALA A 4 -20.94 38.40 9.56
C ALA A 4 -20.40 37.11 10.19
N THR A 5 -20.83 35.95 9.67
CA THR A 5 -20.31 34.65 10.08
C THR A 5 -18.91 34.43 9.48
N VAL A 6 -17.91 34.32 10.34
CA VAL A 6 -16.52 34.01 9.96
C VAL A 6 -16.35 32.51 9.80
N VAL A 7 -16.04 32.05 8.58
CA VAL A 7 -15.68 30.65 8.30
C VAL A 7 -14.16 30.51 8.33
N PRO A 8 -13.57 29.75 9.28
CA PRO A 8 -12.12 29.54 9.27
C PRO A 8 -11.72 28.61 8.13
N PHE A 9 -10.88 29.11 7.22
CA PHE A 9 -10.22 28.27 6.22
C PHE A 9 -9.25 27.33 6.94
N ARG A 10 -9.39 26.02 6.72
CA ARG A 10 -8.51 24.99 7.30
C ARG A 10 -7.05 25.36 7.05
N SER A 11 -6.31 25.50 8.14
CA SER A 11 -4.93 25.94 8.14
C SER A 11 -4.01 25.01 7.33
N ARG A 12 -3.03 25.66 6.70
CA ARG A 12 -1.88 25.15 5.96
C ARG A 12 -1.44 23.74 6.38
N GLN A 13 -1.59 22.80 5.45
CA GLN A 13 -1.07 21.43 5.58
C GLN A 13 0.41 21.48 5.97
N PRO A 14 0.84 20.89 7.11
CA PRO A 14 2.25 20.83 7.47
C PRO A 14 3.01 20.07 6.38
N ALA A 15 4.25 20.51 6.09
CA ALA A 15 5.13 19.84 5.14
C ALA A 15 5.17 18.34 5.48
N ILE A 16 4.86 17.50 4.50
CA ILE A 16 4.84 16.05 4.64
C ILE A 16 6.27 15.62 5.00
N ALA A 17 6.47 15.01 6.17
CA ALA A 17 7.78 14.50 6.56
C ALA A 17 8.30 13.54 5.47
N PRO A 18 9.62 13.47 5.20
CA PRO A 18 10.16 12.79 4.02
C PRO A 18 9.77 11.30 3.93
N HIS A 19 9.68 10.60 5.08
CA HIS A 19 9.21 9.21 5.15
C HIS A 19 7.71 9.02 4.84
N ARG A 20 6.96 10.12 4.74
CA ARG A 20 5.52 10.18 4.47
C ARG A 20 5.24 10.62 3.03
N HIS A 21 6.28 10.83 2.23
CA HIS A 21 6.17 11.20 0.83
C HIS A 21 5.89 9.94 -0.02
N PRO A 22 4.96 9.96 -0.99
CA PRO A 22 4.65 8.81 -1.83
C PRO A 22 5.89 8.20 -2.50
N ARG A 23 6.83 9.07 -2.89
CA ARG A 23 8.13 8.65 -3.45
C ARG A 23 8.92 7.75 -2.51
N TYR A 24 9.01 8.09 -1.23
CA TYR A 24 9.78 7.30 -0.26
C TYR A 24 9.20 5.89 -0.13
N LEU A 25 7.87 5.76 -0.05
CA LEU A 25 7.21 4.47 0.01
C LEU A 25 7.49 3.63 -1.25
N MET A 26 7.39 4.26 -2.41
CA MET A 26 7.71 3.62 -3.70
C MET A 26 9.17 3.16 -3.75
N ASP A 27 10.12 4.04 -3.41
CA ASP A 27 11.55 3.73 -3.44
C ASP A 27 11.85 2.52 -2.55
N GLN A 28 11.28 2.47 -1.33
CA GLN A 28 11.45 1.34 -0.42
C GLN A 28 10.82 0.03 -0.93
N VAL A 29 9.58 0.08 -1.42
CA VAL A 29 8.88 -1.10 -1.95
C VAL A 29 9.58 -1.66 -3.18
N TYR A 30 10.03 -0.81 -4.08
CA TYR A 30 10.67 -1.24 -5.32
C TYR A 30 12.14 -1.64 -5.12
N ALA A 31 12.83 -1.11 -4.11
CA ALA A 31 14.19 -1.54 -3.76
C ALA A 31 14.20 -2.87 -2.98
N SER A 32 13.30 -3.03 -2.00
CA SER A 32 13.29 -4.18 -1.07
C SER A 32 12.24 -5.25 -1.42
N GLY A 33 11.39 -5.01 -2.42
CA GLY A 33 10.26 -5.86 -2.79
C GLY A 33 9.03 -5.70 -1.89
N SER A 34 9.22 -5.29 -0.63
CA SER A 34 8.14 -5.02 0.31
C SER A 34 8.51 -3.97 1.36
N MET A 35 7.50 -3.35 1.97
CA MET A 35 7.64 -2.40 3.06
C MET A 35 6.58 -2.67 4.15
N PRO A 36 6.98 -2.88 5.42
CA PRO A 36 6.05 -2.96 6.53
C PRO A 36 5.55 -1.56 6.93
N ILE A 37 4.27 -1.46 7.29
CA ILE A 37 3.65 -0.26 7.84
C ILE A 37 2.99 -0.61 9.18
N PRO A 38 3.39 0.01 10.30
CA PRO A 38 2.78 -0.22 11.60
C PRO A 38 1.28 0.09 11.62
N ALA A 39 0.55 -0.56 12.53
CA ALA A 39 -0.89 -0.37 12.69
C ALA A 39 -1.29 1.10 12.90
N ASP A 40 -0.49 1.83 13.67
CA ASP A 40 -0.72 3.22 14.09
C ASP A 40 -0.25 4.27 13.07
N ASP A 41 0.52 3.86 12.06
CA ASP A 41 1.03 4.79 11.04
C ASP A 41 -0.04 5.08 9.97
N ARG A 42 -1.07 5.81 10.39
CA ARG A 42 -2.22 6.17 9.54
C ARG A 42 -1.78 6.93 8.30
N GLN A 43 -0.73 7.73 8.39
CA GLN A 43 -0.31 8.56 7.27
C GLN A 43 0.29 7.71 6.15
N ASN A 44 1.20 6.79 6.48
CA ASN A 44 1.74 5.88 5.47
C ASN A 44 0.69 4.91 4.95
N LYS A 45 -0.30 4.52 5.77
CA LYS A 45 -1.47 3.77 5.30
C LYS A 45 -2.31 4.53 4.28
N ILE A 46 -2.56 5.83 4.49
CA ILE A 46 -3.27 6.68 3.51
C ILE A 46 -2.49 6.73 2.19
N VAL A 47 -1.17 6.95 2.24
CA VAL A 47 -0.31 7.00 1.06
C VAL A 47 -0.30 5.64 0.33
N ALA A 48 -0.17 4.53 1.05
CA ALA A 48 -0.23 3.19 0.48
C ALA A 48 -1.58 2.93 -0.21
N ALA A 49 -2.70 3.28 0.42
CA ALA A 49 -4.04 3.11 -0.16
C ALA A 49 -4.26 3.98 -1.40
N LEU A 50 -3.67 5.18 -1.46
CA LEU A 50 -3.67 6.02 -2.67
C LEU A 50 -2.86 5.36 -3.80
N LEU A 51 -1.66 4.87 -3.50
CA LEU A 51 -0.81 4.16 -4.46
C LEU A 51 -1.46 2.87 -4.98
N GLN A 52 -2.13 2.12 -4.10
CA GLN A 52 -2.89 0.93 -4.48
C GLN A 52 -4.06 1.29 -5.40
N GLY A 53 -4.77 2.38 -5.12
CA GLY A 53 -5.84 2.88 -5.98
C GLY A 53 -5.36 3.28 -7.38
N MET A 54 -4.06 3.57 -7.55
CA MET A 54 -3.42 3.81 -8.84
C MET A 54 -2.81 2.55 -9.47
N GLY A 55 -2.92 1.38 -8.81
CA GLY A 55 -2.36 0.11 -9.29
C GLY A 55 -0.84 -0.02 -9.14
N LEU A 56 -0.19 0.82 -8.32
CA LEU A 56 1.27 0.86 -8.21
C LEU A 56 1.85 -0.09 -7.16
N VAL A 57 1.02 -0.52 -6.21
CA VAL A 57 1.37 -1.40 -5.09
C VAL A 57 0.19 -2.30 -4.73
N LEU A 58 0.47 -3.41 -4.06
CA LEU A 58 -0.52 -4.28 -3.44
C LEU A 58 -0.34 -4.23 -1.92
N ILE A 59 -1.42 -4.45 -1.15
CA ILE A 59 -1.41 -4.32 0.31
C ILE A 59 -1.93 -5.62 0.92
N ASP A 60 -1.16 -6.20 1.83
CA ASP A 60 -1.59 -7.26 2.74
C ASP A 60 -1.78 -6.69 4.15
N GLU A 61 -2.90 -6.99 4.81
CA GLU A 61 -3.03 -6.79 6.26
C GLU A 61 -2.47 -8.01 6.99
N ILE A 62 -1.61 -7.77 7.96
CA ILE A 62 -1.06 -8.81 8.82
C ILE A 62 -2.00 -8.98 10.00
N GLN A 63 -2.58 -10.17 10.09
CA GLN A 63 -3.51 -10.56 11.13
C GLN A 63 -2.77 -10.86 12.44
N PRO A 64 -3.46 -10.86 13.60
CA PRO A 64 -2.84 -11.16 14.90
C PRO A 64 -2.20 -12.55 15.00
N ASP A 65 -2.66 -13.51 14.20
CA ASP A 65 -2.11 -14.86 14.09
C ASP A 65 -0.88 -14.94 13.17
N GLY A 66 -0.46 -13.82 12.58
CA GLY A 66 0.67 -13.71 11.65
C GLY A 66 0.32 -14.02 10.20
N SER A 67 -0.93 -14.40 9.89
CA SER A 67 -1.38 -14.59 8.52
C SER A 67 -1.51 -13.25 7.79
N ALA A 68 -1.37 -13.28 6.45
CA ALA A 68 -1.47 -12.09 5.61
C ALA A 68 -2.73 -12.19 4.73
N VAL A 69 -3.60 -11.17 4.80
CA VAL A 69 -4.83 -11.09 4.02
C VAL A 69 -4.71 -9.94 3.02
N ARG A 70 -4.85 -10.24 1.72
CA ARG A 70 -4.81 -9.24 0.65
C ARG A 70 -6.00 -8.29 0.79
N LEU A 71 -5.72 -7.00 0.93
CA LEU A 71 -6.74 -5.95 0.91
C LEU A 71 -7.02 -5.49 -0.52
N GLY A 72 -8.29 -5.38 -0.89
CA GLY A 72 -8.69 -4.70 -2.12
C GLY A 72 -8.56 -3.17 -2.03
N PRO A 73 -8.53 -2.43 -3.17
CA PRO A 73 -8.45 -0.96 -3.17
C PRO A 73 -9.59 -0.25 -2.41
N GLY A 74 -10.75 -0.88 -2.29
CA GLY A 74 -11.89 -0.38 -1.50
C GLY A 74 -11.79 -0.71 -0.01
N GLU A 75 -11.05 -1.76 0.36
CA GLU A 75 -10.91 -2.22 1.75
C GLU A 75 -9.79 -1.48 2.47
N ALA A 76 -8.68 -1.21 1.78
CA ALA A 76 -7.57 -0.40 2.30
C ALA A 76 -7.98 1.06 2.61
N ARG A 77 -9.05 1.56 2.00
CA ARG A 77 -9.55 2.92 2.22
C ARG A 77 -10.46 3.06 3.45
N VAL A 78 -10.88 1.95 4.06
CA VAL A 78 -11.91 1.96 5.12
C VAL A 78 -11.29 1.64 6.48
N THR A 79 -11.78 2.35 7.49
CA THR A 79 -11.62 2.24 8.97
C THR A 79 -11.51 0.81 9.57
N LYS A 80 -11.67 -0.26 8.79
CA LYS A 80 -11.66 -1.65 9.24
C LYS A 80 -10.26 -2.26 9.41
N ALA A 81 -9.26 -1.80 8.66
CA ALA A 81 -7.93 -2.40 8.68
C ALA A 81 -7.07 -1.85 9.84
N ARG A 82 -7.20 -2.51 11.01
CA ARG A 82 -6.59 -2.11 12.28
C ARG A 82 -5.19 -2.71 12.48
N GLY A 83 -4.84 -3.77 11.76
CA GLY A 83 -3.56 -4.46 11.87
C GLY A 83 -2.42 -3.75 11.13
N PRO A 84 -1.16 -4.18 11.34
CA PRO A 84 -0.04 -3.78 10.51
C PRO A 84 -0.26 -4.15 9.05
N TRP A 85 0.29 -3.38 8.12
CA TRP A 85 0.23 -3.70 6.69
C TRP A 85 1.60 -4.10 6.17
N ARG A 86 1.61 -4.92 5.13
CA ARG A 86 2.76 -5.14 4.26
C ARG A 86 2.40 -4.64 2.87
N VAL A 87 3.10 -3.62 2.42
CA VAL A 87 2.98 -3.12 1.05
C VAL A 87 3.99 -3.85 0.19
N VAL A 88 3.57 -4.37 -0.95
CA VAL A 88 4.41 -5.14 -1.86
C VAL A 88 4.33 -4.58 -3.27
N LYS A 89 5.40 -4.80 -4.03
CA LYS A 89 5.41 -4.50 -5.46
C LYS A 89 4.37 -5.41 -6.16
N PRO A 90 3.59 -4.91 -7.12
CA PRO A 90 2.76 -5.78 -7.94
C PRO A 90 3.67 -6.69 -8.76
N GLU A 91 3.35 -7.98 -8.83
CA GLU A 91 4.05 -8.93 -9.70
C GLU A 91 4.11 -8.31 -11.11
N THR A 92 5.32 -8.02 -11.61
CA THR A 92 5.48 -7.48 -12.96
C THR A 92 5.40 -8.66 -13.92
N GLY A 93 4.21 -9.23 -14.07
CA GLY A 93 4.00 -10.50 -14.78
C GLY A 93 2.55 -10.95 -14.70
N ALA A 94 1.65 -10.24 -15.36
CA ALA A 94 0.31 -10.72 -15.70
C ALA A 94 -0.22 -9.99 -16.94
N GLY A 95 0.58 -10.02 -18.01
CA GLY A 95 0.05 -10.19 -19.35
C GLY A 95 0.41 -11.61 -19.76
N ALA A 96 -0.56 -12.54 -19.70
CA ALA A 96 -0.43 -13.94 -20.09
C ALA A 96 0.65 -14.77 -19.36
N GLU A 97 0.30 -15.34 -18.20
CA GLU A 97 1.02 -16.51 -17.67
C GLU A 97 0.01 -17.65 -17.48
N GLY A 98 -0.25 -18.31 -18.59
CA GLY A 98 -0.80 -19.64 -18.68
C GLY A 98 0.01 -20.42 -19.71
N GLU A 99 1.32 -20.56 -19.48
CA GLU A 99 2.15 -21.67 -19.96
C GLU A 99 3.56 -21.56 -19.32
N PRO A 100 3.90 -22.36 -18.30
CA PRO A 100 5.27 -22.52 -17.86
C PRO A 100 6.02 -23.46 -18.81
N ASP A 101 6.51 -22.92 -19.94
CA ASP A 101 7.49 -23.62 -20.78
C ASP A 101 8.88 -23.42 -20.17
N GLY A 102 9.30 -24.40 -19.36
CA GLY A 102 10.58 -24.31 -18.66
C GLY A 102 10.82 -25.40 -17.62
N ALA A 103 10.46 -26.66 -17.90
CA ALA A 103 10.91 -27.80 -17.12
C ALA A 103 11.87 -28.66 -17.96
N ALA A 104 13.10 -28.19 -18.09
CA ALA A 104 14.23 -29.08 -18.35
C ALA A 104 14.48 -29.89 -17.08
N ALA A 105 14.16 -31.18 -17.11
CA ALA A 105 14.67 -32.17 -16.16
C ALA A 105 15.19 -33.37 -16.96
N GLY A 106 16.51 -33.50 -17.00
CA GLY A 106 17.17 -34.70 -17.49
C GLY A 106 16.93 -35.90 -16.58
N ALA A 107 16.98 -37.07 -17.21
CA ALA A 107 17.36 -38.40 -16.73
C ALA A 107 16.80 -38.91 -15.39
N THR A 108 16.07 -40.03 -15.46
CA THR A 108 16.48 -41.28 -14.78
C THR A 108 15.78 -42.52 -15.40
N ALA A 109 16.58 -43.60 -15.47
CA ALA A 109 16.29 -45.02 -15.70
C ALA A 109 15.89 -45.49 -17.11
#